data_AF-A0A9D6T2X5-F1
#
_entry.id   AF-A0A9D6T2X5-F1
#
_cell.length_a   1.000
_cell.length_b   1.000
_cell.length_c   1.000
_cell.angle_alpha   90.00
_cell.angle_beta   90.00
_cell.angle_gamma   90.00
#
_symmetry.space_group_name_H-M   'P 1'
#
loop_
_entity.id
_entity.type
_entity.pdbx_description
1 polymer ?
#
loop_
_entity_poly.entity_id
_entity_poly.type
_entity_poly.pdbx_seq_one_letter_code
_entity_poly.pdbx_strand_id
1 'polypeptide(L)'
;MPELEGTGGDEKYVAYEKKVAEIVPPGASEMEESRILAREGIRRIVAHPLGYVRLAMVKAVRFWYGSDSGRYELFLALMQFPILAMGLLGAGIAIARGRGNRTLPFLLVIVYFWTIHAIALAFARYSVPSMPLVIMLAVYGVIELWHMVSQRQEREEALSPTL
;
A
#
# COMPACT_ATOMS: atom_id res chain seq x y z
N MET A 1 -6.29 21.62 -35.55
CA MET A 1 -6.36 20.57 -34.52
C MET A 1 -6.19 21.27 -33.19
N PRO A 2 -7.19 21.25 -32.28
CA PRO A 2 -7.08 21.96 -31.02
C PRO A 2 -6.12 21.20 -30.10
N GLU A 3 -5.13 21.93 -29.59
CA GLU A 3 -4.23 21.52 -28.51
C GLU A 3 -5.07 21.18 -27.27
N LEU A 4 -4.91 19.95 -26.78
CA LEU A 4 -5.44 19.55 -25.48
C LEU A 4 -4.40 19.93 -24.42
N GLU A 5 -4.56 21.10 -23.82
CA GLU A 5 -4.00 21.40 -22.50
C GLU A 5 -4.50 20.33 -21.51
N GLY A 6 -3.58 19.56 -20.90
CA GLY A 6 -3.96 18.32 -20.24
C GLY A 6 -3.00 17.77 -19.19
N THR A 7 -2.71 18.55 -18.13
CA THR A 7 -2.29 18.08 -16.79
C THR A 7 -0.86 17.52 -16.67
N GLY A 8 -0.20 17.71 -15.52
CA GLY A 8 1.22 17.39 -15.27
C GLY A 8 1.67 15.92 -15.40
N GLY A 9 0.89 15.07 -16.07
CA GLY A 9 1.33 13.80 -16.65
C GLY A 9 2.24 14.03 -17.86
N ASP A 10 1.93 14.99 -18.74
CA ASP A 10 2.64 15.19 -20.00
C ASP A 10 4.12 15.54 -19.79
N GLU A 11 4.45 16.41 -18.84
CA GLU A 11 5.85 16.73 -18.52
C GLU A 11 6.64 15.51 -18.02
N LYS A 12 6.01 14.63 -17.24
CA LYS A 12 6.66 13.41 -16.73
C LYS A 12 6.85 12.38 -17.84
N TYR A 13 5.89 12.26 -18.74
CA TYR A 13 5.98 11.39 -19.91
C TYR A 13 7.06 11.89 -20.88
N VAL A 14 7.08 13.18 -21.19
CA VAL A 14 8.12 13.79 -22.03
C VAL A 14 9.51 13.64 -21.41
N ALA A 15 9.64 13.84 -20.10
CA ALA A 15 10.91 13.63 -19.39
C ALA A 15 11.33 12.14 -19.35
N TYR A 16 10.36 11.22 -19.31
CA TYR A 16 10.60 9.79 -19.39
C TYR A 16 11.08 9.38 -20.79
N GLU A 17 10.36 9.77 -21.84
CA GLU A 17 10.73 9.48 -23.23
C GLU A 17 12.11 10.02 -23.56
N LYS A 18 12.42 11.25 -23.13
CA LYS A 18 13.76 11.81 -23.29
C LYS A 18 14.85 10.95 -22.63
N LYS A 19 14.61 10.49 -21.40
CA LYS A 19 15.57 9.61 -20.69
C LYS A 19 15.69 8.23 -21.33
N VAL A 20 14.60 7.68 -21.86
CA VAL A 20 14.62 6.40 -22.58
C VAL A 20 15.42 6.55 -23.88
N ALA A 21 15.17 7.61 -24.65
CA ALA A 21 15.89 7.90 -25.89
C ALA A 21 17.40 8.14 -25.69
N GLU A 22 17.82 8.61 -24.51
CA GLU A 22 19.25 8.72 -24.15
C GLU A 22 19.93 7.35 -23.91
N ILE A 23 19.17 6.31 -23.58
CA ILE A 23 19.67 4.99 -23.15
C ILE A 23 19.48 3.93 -24.24
N VAL A 24 18.36 4.01 -24.98
CA VAL A 24 17.92 2.99 -25.93
C VAL A 24 18.27 3.44 -27.36
N PRO A 25 19.00 2.62 -28.15
CA PRO A 25 19.33 2.95 -29.54
C PRO A 25 18.08 3.13 -30.41
N PRO A 26 18.08 4.07 -31.37
CA PRO A 26 16.98 4.22 -32.32
C PRO A 26 16.79 2.92 -33.13
N GLY A 27 15.56 2.41 -33.19
CA GLY A 27 15.22 1.19 -33.93
C GLY A 27 15.49 -0.12 -33.19
N ALA A 28 15.79 -0.08 -31.88
CA ALA A 28 15.81 -1.27 -31.04
C ALA A 28 14.43 -1.95 -31.02
N SER A 29 14.42 -3.29 -31.02
CA SER A 29 13.18 -4.04 -30.81
C SER A 29 12.64 -3.84 -29.38
N GLU A 30 11.31 -3.99 -29.17
CA GLU A 30 10.71 -3.89 -27.82
C GLU A 30 11.38 -4.80 -26.78
N MET A 31 11.85 -5.97 -27.23
CA MET A 31 12.57 -6.93 -26.38
C MET A 31 13.97 -6.42 -26.02
N GLU A 32 14.68 -5.77 -26.95
CA GLU A 32 15.99 -5.16 -26.69
C GLU A 32 15.87 -3.95 -25.77
N GLU A 33 14.88 -3.08 -26.02
CA GLU A 33 14.55 -1.95 -25.14
C GLU A 33 14.32 -2.44 -23.70
N SER A 34 13.45 -3.43 -23.52
CA SER A 34 13.15 -4.01 -22.20
C SER A 34 14.39 -4.54 -21.49
N ARG A 35 15.30 -5.22 -22.22
CA ARG A 35 16.56 -5.75 -21.66
C ARG A 35 17.53 -4.64 -21.26
N ILE A 36 17.66 -3.61 -22.10
CA ILE A 36 18.53 -2.47 -21.85
C ILE A 36 18.05 -1.69 -20.61
N LEU A 37 16.76 -1.38 -20.56
CA LEU A 37 16.15 -0.68 -19.43
C LEU A 37 16.24 -1.48 -18.12
N ALA A 38 16.01 -2.79 -18.17
CA ALA A 38 16.17 -3.65 -16.99
C ALA A 38 17.62 -3.65 -16.47
N ARG A 39 18.60 -3.75 -17.37
CA ARG A 39 20.03 -3.74 -17.01
C ARG A 39 20.44 -2.41 -16.39
N GLU A 40 20.01 -1.30 -16.97
CA GLU A 40 20.29 0.04 -16.45
C GLU A 40 19.57 0.30 -15.12
N GLY A 41 18.33 -0.19 -14.98
CA GLY A 41 17.60 -0.18 -13.71
C GLY A 41 18.36 -0.89 -12.59
N ILE A 42 18.83 -2.13 -12.84
CA ILE A 42 19.64 -2.89 -11.87
C ILE A 42 20.93 -2.13 -11.52
N ARG A 43 21.64 -1.60 -12.53
CA ARG A 43 22.86 -0.82 -12.31
C ARG A 43 22.61 0.37 -11.37
N ARG A 44 21.53 1.12 -11.57
CA ARG A 44 21.17 2.26 -10.72
C ARG A 44 20.78 1.85 -9.30
N ILE A 45 20.09 0.72 -9.14
CA ILE A 45 19.75 0.18 -7.81
C ILE A 45 21.03 -0.16 -7.04
N VAL A 46 21.99 -0.82 -7.69
CA VAL A 46 23.28 -1.18 -7.08
C VAL A 46 24.13 0.05 -6.78
N ALA A 47 24.11 1.07 -7.66
CA ALA A 47 24.84 2.31 -7.45
C ALA A 47 24.24 3.20 -6.34
N HIS A 48 22.92 3.16 -6.14
CA HIS A 48 22.19 4.02 -5.20
C HIS A 48 21.17 3.23 -4.35
N PRO A 49 21.63 2.31 -3.49
CA PRO A 49 20.74 1.41 -2.73
C PRO A 49 19.79 2.17 -1.81
N LEU A 50 20.27 3.24 -1.16
CA LEU A 50 19.42 4.05 -0.27
C LEU A 50 18.32 4.81 -1.05
N GLY A 51 18.64 5.26 -2.27
CA GLY A 51 17.65 5.89 -3.16
C GLY A 51 16.55 4.90 -3.55
N TYR A 52 16.94 3.65 -3.82
CA TYR A 52 15.98 2.58 -4.09
C TYR A 52 15.11 2.23 -2.87
N VAL A 53 15.70 2.12 -1.68
CA VAL A 53 14.94 1.89 -0.43
C VAL A 53 13.91 3.00 -0.21
N ARG A 54 14.30 4.27 -0.39
CA ARG A 54 13.36 5.40 -0.30
C ARG A 54 12.22 5.28 -1.31
N LEU A 55 12.53 4.91 -2.55
CA LEU A 55 11.53 4.70 -3.60
C LEU A 55 10.59 3.54 -3.25
N ALA A 56 11.13 2.43 -2.75
CA ALA A 56 10.36 1.27 -2.30
C ALA A 56 9.42 1.62 -1.14
N MET A 57 9.85 2.46 -0.19
CA MET A 57 8.99 2.96 0.90
C MET A 57 7.85 3.84 0.38
N VAL A 58 8.14 4.74 -0.56
CA VAL A 58 7.09 5.56 -1.22
C VAL A 58 6.09 4.66 -1.95
N LYS A 59 6.59 3.65 -2.67
CA LYS A 59 5.77 2.64 -3.35
C LYS A 59 4.95 1.81 -2.36
N ALA A 60 5.52 1.41 -1.22
CA ALA A 60 4.84 0.65 -0.18
C ALA A 60 3.66 1.43 0.44
N VAL A 61 3.79 2.74 0.56
CA VAL A 61 2.71 3.61 1.03
C VAL A 61 1.68 3.82 -0.09
N ARG A 62 2.13 4.10 -1.32
CA ARG A 62 1.26 4.23 -2.51
C ARG A 62 0.53 2.93 -2.87
N PHE A 63 0.99 1.76 -2.44
CA PHE A 63 0.27 0.50 -2.62
C PHE A 63 -1.16 0.54 -2.07
N TRP A 64 -1.39 1.33 -1.02
CA TRP A 64 -2.70 1.38 -0.36
C TRP A 64 -3.68 2.37 -1.00
N TYR A 65 -3.20 3.44 -1.64
CA TYR A 65 -4.07 4.52 -2.13
C TYR A 65 -3.68 5.12 -3.49
N GLY A 66 -2.54 4.73 -4.05
CA GLY A 66 -1.99 5.31 -5.28
C GLY A 66 -2.84 4.97 -6.52
N SER A 67 -3.18 5.98 -7.31
CA SER A 67 -3.95 5.82 -8.55
C SER A 67 -3.15 6.26 -9.78
N ASP A 68 -3.43 5.69 -10.95
CA ASP A 68 -2.74 6.01 -12.22
C ASP A 68 -2.77 7.52 -12.55
N SER A 69 -3.89 8.20 -12.29
CA SER A 69 -4.08 9.61 -12.62
C SER A 69 -3.72 10.59 -11.50
N GLY A 70 -3.32 10.10 -10.31
CA GLY A 70 -3.14 10.92 -9.10
C GLY A 70 -4.40 11.62 -8.55
N ARG A 71 -5.48 11.73 -9.34
CA ARG A 71 -6.68 12.54 -9.06
C ARG A 71 -7.49 12.05 -7.86
N TYR A 72 -7.47 10.74 -7.59
CA TYR A 72 -8.29 10.11 -6.56
C TYR A 72 -7.48 9.62 -5.36
N GLU A 73 -6.18 9.91 -5.29
CA GLU A 73 -5.31 9.40 -4.22
C GLU A 73 -5.78 9.82 -2.83
N LEU A 74 -6.21 11.07 -2.66
CA LEU A 74 -6.71 11.56 -1.37
C LEU A 74 -8.02 10.85 -0.97
N PHE A 75 -8.95 10.70 -1.92
CA PHE A 75 -10.22 10.01 -1.66
C PHE A 75 -10.01 8.54 -1.30
N LEU A 76 -9.16 7.84 -2.05
CA LEU A 76 -8.77 6.46 -1.76
C LEU A 76 -8.08 6.37 -0.39
N ALA A 77 -7.17 7.29 -0.07
CA ALA A 77 -6.49 7.31 1.23
C ALA A 77 -7.50 7.49 2.38
N LEU A 78 -8.47 8.40 2.26
CA LEU A 78 -9.48 8.65 3.29
C LEU A 78 -10.41 7.45 3.50
N MET A 79 -10.79 6.74 2.44
CA MET A 79 -11.62 5.53 2.55
C MET A 79 -10.83 4.35 3.10
N GLN A 80 -9.56 4.21 2.70
CA GLN A 80 -8.73 3.07 3.02
C GLN A 80 -8.12 3.16 4.43
N PHE A 81 -7.83 4.38 4.90
CA PHE A 81 -7.13 4.61 6.16
C PHE A 81 -7.87 4.05 7.39
N PRO A 82 -9.19 4.26 7.58
CA PRO A 82 -9.92 3.67 8.70
C PRO A 82 -9.87 2.14 8.70
N ILE A 83 -9.97 1.52 7.53
CA ILE A 83 -9.92 0.06 7.38
C ILE A 83 -8.55 -0.47 7.76
N LEU A 84 -7.47 0.18 7.30
CA LEU A 84 -6.10 -0.20 7.64
C LEU A 84 -5.80 0.01 9.12
N ALA A 85 -6.23 1.14 9.69
CA ALA A 85 -6.05 1.44 11.11
C ALA A 85 -6.75 0.40 11.99
N MET A 86 -8.01 0.06 11.68
CA MET A 86 -8.74 -0.99 12.39
C MET A 86 -8.14 -2.38 12.15
N GLY A 87 -7.66 -2.67 10.94
CA GLY A 87 -7.01 -3.94 10.60
C GLY A 87 -5.73 -4.17 11.41
N LEU A 88 -4.89 -3.13 11.52
CA LEU A 88 -3.68 -3.16 12.35
C LEU A 88 -4.02 -3.32 13.83
N LEU A 89 -5.04 -2.60 14.32
CA LEU A 89 -5.49 -2.70 15.69
C LEU A 89 -6.01 -4.11 16.02
N GLY A 90 -6.85 -4.68 15.15
CA GLY A 90 -7.36 -6.04 15.31
C GLY A 90 -6.26 -7.10 15.29
N ALA A 91 -5.26 -6.95 14.41
CA ALA A 91 -4.07 -7.81 14.42
C ALA A 91 -3.30 -7.68 15.75
N GLY A 92 -3.09 -6.46 16.23
CA GLY A 92 -2.43 -6.20 17.52
C GLY A 92 -3.16 -6.83 18.70
N ILE A 93 -4.49 -6.68 18.78
CA ILE A 93 -5.32 -7.29 19.82
C ILE A 93 -5.26 -8.83 19.75
N ALA A 94 -5.34 -9.40 18.55
CA ALA A 94 -5.27 -10.85 18.38
C ALA A 94 -3.93 -11.41 18.88
N ILE A 95 -2.82 -10.74 18.54
CA ILE A 95 -1.48 -11.12 19.00
C ILE A 95 -1.38 -10.98 20.52
N ALA A 96 -1.81 -9.85 21.09
CA ALA A 96 -1.76 -9.58 22.53
C ALA A 96 -2.58 -10.60 23.35
N ARG A 97 -3.65 -11.16 22.76
CA ARG A 97 -4.49 -12.20 23.39
C ARG A 97 -4.02 -13.63 23.11
N GLY A 98 -2.78 -13.81 22.64
CA GLY A 98 -2.20 -15.13 22.40
C GLY A 98 -2.74 -15.86 21.16
N ARG A 99 -3.46 -15.16 20.27
CA ARG A 99 -3.99 -15.72 19.02
C ARG A 99 -3.05 -15.50 17.82
N GLY A 100 -1.82 -15.07 18.08
CA GLY A 100 -0.80 -14.78 17.05
C GLY A 100 -0.61 -15.92 16.04
N ASN A 101 -0.58 -17.18 16.48
CA ASN A 101 -0.42 -18.32 15.57
C ASN A 101 -1.58 -18.47 14.57
N ARG A 102 -2.80 -18.03 14.94
CA ARG A 102 -3.97 -18.05 14.04
C ARG A 102 -4.00 -16.83 13.12
N THR A 103 -3.45 -15.71 13.58
CA THR A 103 -3.38 -14.45 12.82
C THR A 103 -2.22 -14.41 11.83
N LEU A 104 -1.14 -15.13 12.13
CA LEU A 104 0.12 -15.11 11.37
C LEU A 104 -0.05 -15.46 9.89
N PRO A 105 -0.79 -16.51 9.47
CA PRO A 105 -0.96 -16.80 8.05
C PRO A 105 -1.58 -15.65 7.26
N PHE A 106 -2.55 -14.94 7.85
CA PHE A 106 -3.20 -13.80 7.19
C PHE A 106 -2.24 -12.62 7.04
N LEU A 107 -1.45 -12.33 8.09
CA LEU A 107 -0.44 -11.28 8.03
C LEU A 107 0.65 -11.61 6.99
N LEU A 108 1.06 -12.87 6.89
CA LEU A 108 2.04 -13.30 5.89
C LEU A 108 1.52 -13.07 4.46
N VAL A 109 0.25 -13.38 4.19
CA VAL A 109 -0.34 -13.10 2.86
C VAL A 109 -0.41 -11.61 2.58
N ILE A 110 -0.84 -10.79 3.55
CA ILE A 110 -0.90 -9.33 3.40
C ILE A 110 0.50 -8.77 3.13
N VAL A 111 1.50 -9.15 3.94
CA VAL A 111 2.89 -8.70 3.81
C VAL A 111 3.52 -9.19 2.50
N TYR A 112 3.21 -10.41 2.07
CA TYR A 112 3.67 -10.96 0.78
C TYR A 112 3.18 -10.09 -0.39
N PHE A 113 1.88 -9.84 -0.48
CA PHE A 113 1.32 -8.99 -1.53
C PHE A 113 1.88 -7.57 -1.44
N TRP A 114 1.94 -7.00 -0.24
CA TRP A 114 2.45 -5.65 -0.02
C TRP A 114 3.91 -5.50 -0.46
N THR A 115 4.78 -6.44 -0.09
CA THR A 115 6.22 -6.39 -0.38
C THR A 115 6.52 -6.58 -1.86
N ILE A 116 5.88 -7.56 -2.51
CA ILE A 116 6.08 -7.80 -3.95
C ILE A 116 5.69 -6.57 -4.76
N HIS A 117 4.57 -5.93 -4.43
CA HIS A 117 4.08 -4.77 -5.16
C HIS A 117 4.84 -3.48 -4.79
N ALA A 118 5.36 -3.36 -3.57
CA ALA A 118 6.27 -2.27 -3.22
C ALA A 118 7.56 -2.29 -4.07
N ILE A 119 8.05 -3.47 -4.42
CA ILE A 119 9.27 -3.67 -5.22
C ILE A 119 8.97 -3.51 -6.72
N ALA A 120 7.89 -4.13 -7.22
CA ALA A 120 7.52 -4.13 -8.63
C ALA A 120 6.67 -2.90 -9.01
N LEU A 121 5.36 -2.95 -8.73
CA LEU A 121 4.35 -2.01 -9.20
C LEU A 121 3.42 -1.59 -8.04
N ALA A 122 3.39 -0.29 -7.74
CA ALA A 122 2.62 0.24 -6.62
C ALA A 122 1.38 1.02 -7.10
N PHE A 123 0.34 0.28 -7.46
CA PHE A 123 -1.01 0.81 -7.70
C PHE A 123 -1.99 0.25 -6.68
N ALA A 124 -2.95 1.07 -6.23
CA ALA A 124 -3.97 0.70 -5.26
C ALA A 124 -4.78 -0.53 -5.68
N ARG A 125 -4.99 -0.72 -7.00
CA ARG A 125 -5.69 -1.89 -7.55
C ARG A 125 -5.03 -3.23 -7.17
N TYR A 126 -3.74 -3.23 -6.86
CA TYR A 126 -3.03 -4.46 -6.46
C TYR A 126 -3.18 -4.78 -4.97
N SER A 127 -3.78 -3.89 -4.17
CA SER A 127 -4.17 -4.20 -2.79
C SER A 127 -5.42 -5.08 -2.71
N VAL A 128 -6.26 -5.07 -3.76
CA VAL A 128 -7.57 -5.75 -3.81
C VAL A 128 -7.52 -7.22 -3.38
N PRO A 129 -6.53 -8.05 -3.79
CA PRO A 129 -6.45 -9.44 -3.33
C PRO A 129 -6.19 -9.60 -1.82
N SER A 130 -5.50 -8.63 -1.20
CA SER A 130 -5.19 -8.65 0.23
C SER A 130 -6.29 -8.00 1.10
N MET A 131 -7.17 -7.21 0.49
CA MET A 131 -8.21 -6.44 1.19
C MET A 131 -9.17 -7.27 2.04
N PRO A 132 -9.68 -8.43 1.60
CA PRO A 132 -10.57 -9.24 2.43
C PRO A 132 -9.93 -9.63 3.78
N LEU A 133 -8.63 -9.89 3.80
CA LEU A 133 -7.89 -10.24 5.01
C LEU A 133 -7.74 -9.03 5.95
N VAL A 134 -7.44 -7.86 5.39
CA VAL A 134 -7.38 -6.60 6.16
C VAL A 134 -8.74 -6.29 6.78
N ILE A 135 -9.83 -6.42 6.00
CA ILE A 135 -11.20 -6.18 6.46
C ILE A 135 -11.58 -7.17 7.57
N MET A 136 -11.24 -8.45 7.42
CA MET A 136 -11.48 -9.45 8.45
C MET A 136 -10.80 -9.09 9.78
N LEU A 137 -9.52 -8.66 9.73
CA LEU A 137 -8.80 -8.18 10.91
C LEU A 137 -9.42 -6.90 11.48
N ALA A 138 -9.89 -5.99 10.61
CA ALA A 138 -10.54 -4.75 11.02
C ALA A 138 -11.84 -5.01 11.78
N VAL A 139 -12.70 -5.88 11.26
CA VAL A 139 -13.95 -6.30 11.91
C VAL A 139 -13.67 -6.95 13.26
N TYR A 140 -12.67 -7.82 13.33
CA TYR A 140 -12.24 -8.42 14.59
C TYR A 140 -11.81 -7.36 15.61
N GLY A 141 -11.02 -6.37 15.19
CA GLY A 141 -10.61 -5.25 16.05
C GLY A 141 -11.78 -4.43 16.59
N VAL A 142 -12.77 -4.14 15.73
CA VAL A 142 -14.00 -3.41 16.12
C VAL A 142 -14.81 -4.20 17.16
N ILE A 143 -15.02 -5.49 16.94
CA ILE A 143 -15.76 -6.36 17.87
C ILE A 143 -15.06 -6.40 19.23
N GLU A 144 -13.73 -6.55 19.24
CA GLU A 144 -12.98 -6.62 20.49
C GLU A 144 -12.95 -5.29 21.24
N LEU A 145 -12.83 -4.17 20.52
CA LEU A 145 -12.98 -2.84 21.12
C LEU A 145 -14.37 -2.65 21.73
N TRP A 146 -15.42 -3.04 21.01
CA TRP A 146 -16.79 -2.96 21.50
C TRP A 146 -16.97 -3.73 22.80
N HIS A 147 -16.49 -4.97 22.85
CA HIS A 147 -16.53 -5.78 24.07
C HIS A 147 -15.74 -5.16 25.23
N MET A 148 -14.59 -4.54 24.97
CA MET A 148 -13.82 -3.85 26.01
C MET A 148 -14.56 -2.64 26.57
N VAL A 149 -15.26 -1.88 25.73
CA VAL A 149 -16.04 -0.71 26.15
C VAL A 149 -17.29 -1.13 26.90
N SER A 150 -18.04 -2.13 26.42
CA SER A 150 -19.27 -2.58 27.06
C SER A 150 -19.02 -3.17 28.46
N GLN A 151 -17.96 -3.97 28.62
CA GLN A 151 -17.59 -4.54 29.93
C GLN A 151 -17.12 -3.49 30.93
N ARG A 152 -16.60 -2.34 30.48
CA ARG A 152 -16.24 -1.24 31.37
C ARG A 152 -17.49 -0.56 31.93
N GLN A 153 -18.48 -0.30 31.07
CA GLN A 153 -19.75 0.32 31.50
C GLN A 153 -20.48 -0.54 32.53
N GLU A 154 -20.61 -1.85 32.28
CA GLU A 154 -21.24 -2.79 33.24
C GLU A 154 -20.51 -2.84 34.59
N ARG A 155 -19.18 -2.75 34.58
CA ARG A 155 -18.37 -2.71 35.81
C ARG A 155 -18.53 -1.40 36.58
N GLU A 156 -18.60 -0.27 35.88
CA GLU A 156 -18.79 1.05 36.48
C GLU A 156 -20.18 1.17 37.11
N GLU A 157 -21.23 0.70 36.43
CA GLU A 157 -22.60 0.64 36.97
C GLU A 157 -22.71 -0.27 38.21
N ALA A 158 -22.03 -1.44 38.19
CA ALA A 158 -22.01 -2.34 39.34
C ALA A 158 -21.25 -1.77 40.56
N LEU A 159 -20.34 -0.80 40.34
CA LEU A 159 -19.53 -0.16 41.39
C LEU A 159 -20.12 1.17 41.88
N SER A 160 -21.13 1.73 41.21
CA SER A 160 -21.93 2.84 41.72
C SER A 160 -23.21 2.32 42.38
N PRO A 161 -23.20 1.94 43.67
CA PRO A 161 -24.45 1.65 44.36
C PRO A 161 -25.31 2.92 44.31
N THR A 162 -26.51 2.78 43.75
CA THR A 162 -27.54 3.81 43.72
C THR A 162 -27.70 4.41 45.12
N LEU A 163 -27.36 5.69 45.28
CA LEU A 163 -27.73 6.52 46.42
C LEU A 163 -29.20 6.92 46.34
#